data_AF-T1HDF3-F1
#
_entry.id   AF-T1HDF3-F1
#
_cell.length_a   1.000
_cell.length_b   1.000
_cell.length_c   1.000
_cell.angle_alpha   90.00
_cell.angle_beta   90.00
_cell.angle_gamma   90.00
#
_symmetry.space_group_name_H-M   'P 1'
#
loop_
_entity.id
_entity.type
_entity.pdbx_description
1 polymer ?
#
loop_
_entity_poly.entity_id
_entity_poly.type
_entity_poly.pdbx_seq_one_letter_code
_entity_poly.pdbx_strand_id
1 'polypeptide(L)'
;SVPYHPVHFEPPKTTVTLLPTAPVRQKPAPVYVSQPVTATVQGGTRMRGDQKWPPESVKQQAAAENEARVALAKGPACRPRKVKKDYSTFFAQHALTTTYPGYRAPPGTQHYMEGASNL
;
A
#
# COMPACT_ATOMS: atom_id res chain seq x y z
N SER A 1 12.60 -82.97 56.27
CA SER A 1 12.04 -81.61 56.28
C SER A 1 13.06 -80.69 55.63
N VAL A 2 12.63 -79.76 54.78
CA VAL A 2 13.55 -78.81 54.14
C VAL A 2 13.70 -77.60 55.08
N PRO A 3 14.93 -77.15 55.42
CA PRO A 3 15.12 -76.00 56.28
C PRO A 3 14.68 -74.70 55.56
N TYR A 4 13.78 -73.97 56.19
CA TYR A 4 13.35 -72.65 55.75
C TYR A 4 14.51 -71.66 55.86
N HIS A 5 14.87 -71.01 54.76
CA HIS A 5 15.84 -69.93 54.73
C HIS A 5 15.09 -68.63 54.46
N PRO A 6 15.11 -67.64 55.38
CA PRO A 6 14.45 -66.37 55.15
C PRO A 6 15.16 -65.61 54.01
N VAL A 7 14.41 -65.27 52.97
CA VAL A 7 14.90 -64.43 51.87
C VAL A 7 14.94 -62.99 52.37
N HIS A 8 16.14 -62.43 52.53
CA HIS A 8 16.29 -61.05 52.97
C HIS A 8 16.07 -60.11 51.79
N PHE A 9 15.07 -59.23 51.87
CA PHE A 9 14.79 -58.21 50.86
C PHE A 9 15.21 -56.85 51.40
N GLU A 10 16.17 -56.20 50.73
CA GLU A 10 16.57 -54.83 51.10
C GLU A 10 15.46 -53.86 50.66
N PRO A 11 14.95 -53.01 51.57
CA PRO A 11 13.91 -52.07 51.21
C PRO A 11 14.44 -51.07 50.16
N PRO A 12 13.62 -50.66 49.18
CA PRO A 12 14.04 -49.68 48.18
C PRO A 12 14.43 -48.37 48.87
N LYS A 13 15.54 -47.78 48.43
CA LYS A 13 16.06 -46.52 48.98
C LYS A 13 14.98 -45.43 48.86
N THR A 14 14.61 -44.83 50.00
CA THR A 14 13.50 -43.87 50.13
C THR A 14 13.91 -42.41 49.87
N THR A 15 15.20 -42.15 49.66
CA THR A 15 15.73 -40.79 49.54
C THR A 15 16.25 -40.55 48.12
N VAL A 16 15.68 -39.56 47.44
CA VAL A 16 16.11 -39.10 46.11
C VAL A 16 16.98 -37.85 46.28
N THR A 17 18.22 -37.88 45.80
CA THR A 17 19.10 -36.71 45.78
C THR A 17 18.83 -35.87 44.53
N LEU A 18 18.43 -34.61 44.72
CA LEU A 18 18.22 -33.67 43.61
C LEU A 18 19.57 -33.14 43.11
N LEU A 19 19.68 -32.95 41.79
CA LEU A 19 20.82 -32.25 41.21
C LEU A 19 20.72 -30.75 41.50
N PRO A 20 21.85 -30.06 41.73
CA PRO A 20 21.87 -28.63 42.02
C PRO A 20 21.41 -27.76 40.85
N THR A 21 21.41 -28.30 39.63
CA THR A 21 20.99 -27.60 38.41
C THR A 21 20.04 -28.46 37.62
N ALA A 22 19.01 -27.83 37.04
CA ALA A 22 18.10 -28.50 36.13
C ALA A 22 18.87 -29.06 34.92
N PRO A 23 18.56 -30.27 34.43
CA PRO A 23 19.22 -30.88 33.28
C PRO A 23 18.72 -30.26 31.96
N VAL A 24 18.80 -28.94 31.83
CA VAL A 24 18.35 -28.22 30.64
C VAL A 24 19.51 -28.15 29.64
N ARG A 25 19.44 -28.97 28.60
CA ARG A 25 20.35 -28.92 27.43
C ARG A 25 19.65 -28.29 26.22
N GLN A 26 18.99 -27.15 26.43
CA GLN A 26 18.31 -26.46 25.34
C GLN A 26 19.28 -25.50 24.64
N LYS A 27 19.47 -25.68 23.32
CA LYS A 27 20.17 -24.68 22.50
C LYS A 27 19.32 -23.41 22.42
N PRO A 28 19.91 -22.20 22.52
CA PRO A 28 19.17 -20.96 22.37
C PRO A 28 18.48 -20.91 21.00
N ALA A 29 17.32 -20.24 20.95
CA ALA A 29 16.60 -20.08 19.71
C ALA A 29 17.45 -19.31 18.68
N PRO A 30 17.45 -19.68 17.39
CA PRO A 30 18.18 -18.96 16.36
C PRO A 30 17.63 -17.54 16.24
N VAL A 31 18.52 -16.55 16.26
CA VAL A 31 18.20 -15.16 15.98
C VAL A 31 18.35 -14.91 14.49
N TYR A 32 17.25 -14.67 13.79
CA TYR A 32 17.26 -14.30 12.38
C TYR A 32 17.24 -12.77 12.26
N VAL A 33 18.30 -12.20 11.72
CA VAL A 33 18.33 -10.78 11.36
C VAL A 33 17.52 -10.57 10.08
N SER A 34 16.45 -9.79 10.14
CA SER A 34 15.71 -9.40 8.94
C SER A 34 16.44 -8.24 8.26
N GLN A 35 17.29 -8.53 7.27
CA GLN A 35 17.70 -7.48 6.34
C GLN A 35 16.53 -7.16 5.41
N PRO A 36 16.20 -5.87 5.18
CA PRO A 36 15.18 -5.53 4.20
C PRO A 36 15.67 -5.96 2.82
N VAL A 37 14.82 -6.68 2.06
CA VAL A 37 15.10 -7.17 0.70
C VAL A 37 15.61 -6.07 -0.23
N THR A 38 15.27 -4.82 0.06
CA THR A 38 15.73 -3.63 -0.68
C THR A 38 17.24 -3.38 -0.58
N ALA A 39 17.95 -3.91 0.42
CA ALA A 39 19.39 -3.70 0.59
C ALA A 39 20.26 -4.67 -0.20
N THR A 40 19.75 -5.84 -0.61
CA THR A 40 20.54 -6.91 -1.26
C THR A 40 20.24 -7.11 -2.73
N VAL A 41 19.14 -6.56 -3.26
CA VAL A 41 18.75 -6.75 -4.67
C VAL A 41 19.18 -5.56 -5.53
N GLN A 42 20.38 -5.62 -6.11
CA GLN A 42 20.72 -4.81 -7.27
C GLN A 42 20.02 -5.39 -8.51
N GLY A 43 18.94 -4.74 -8.96
CA GLY A 43 18.22 -5.13 -10.17
C GLY A 43 17.20 -6.24 -9.93
N GLY A 44 16.10 -5.92 -9.24
CA GLY A 44 14.98 -6.84 -9.07
C GLY A 44 14.26 -7.03 -10.39
N THR A 45 14.21 -8.28 -10.87
CA THR A 45 13.27 -8.71 -11.90
C THR A 45 11.87 -8.26 -11.48
N ARG A 46 11.24 -7.37 -12.27
CA ARG A 46 9.86 -6.92 -12.03
C ARG A 46 8.99 -8.14 -11.73
N MET A 47 8.50 -8.23 -10.50
CA MET A 47 7.62 -9.32 -10.11
C MET A 47 6.33 -9.23 -10.93
N ARG A 48 5.59 -10.33 -11.07
CA ARG A 48 4.34 -10.41 -11.87
C ARG A 48 3.26 -9.40 -11.45
N GLY A 49 3.42 -8.70 -10.31
CA GLY A 49 2.58 -7.61 -9.82
C GLY A 49 3.19 -6.20 -9.88
N ASP A 50 4.47 -6.05 -10.24
CA ASP A 50 5.14 -4.75 -10.44
C ASP A 50 4.86 -4.14 -11.82
N GLN A 51 3.97 -4.79 -12.58
CA GLN A 51 3.53 -4.27 -13.87
C GLN A 51 2.64 -3.06 -13.59
N LYS A 52 3.22 -1.87 -13.68
CA LYS A 52 2.54 -0.60 -13.47
C LYS A 52 1.30 -0.56 -14.36
N TRP A 53 0.13 -0.44 -13.73
CA TRP A 53 -1.11 -0.16 -14.44
C TRP A 53 -1.06 1.27 -15.04
N PRO A 54 -1.62 1.52 -16.22
CA PRO A 54 -2.27 0.58 -17.15
C PRO A 54 -1.25 -0.31 -17.88
N PRO A 55 -1.64 -1.55 -18.27
CA PRO A 55 -0.79 -2.44 -19.05
C PRO A 55 -0.30 -1.74 -20.33
N GLU A 56 0.88 -2.12 -20.82
CA GLU A 56 1.47 -1.47 -21.99
C GLU A 56 0.54 -1.55 -23.22
N SER A 57 -0.21 -2.65 -23.37
CA SER A 57 -1.24 -2.79 -24.41
C SER A 57 -2.35 -1.75 -24.29
N VAL A 58 -2.84 -1.48 -23.08
CA VAL A 58 -3.88 -0.48 -22.82
C VAL A 58 -3.33 0.93 -23.06
N LYS A 59 -2.07 1.18 -22.69
CA LYS A 59 -1.40 2.45 -22.94
C LYS A 59 -1.23 2.71 -24.45
N GLN A 60 -0.84 1.70 -25.21
CA GLN A 60 -0.73 1.76 -26.67
C GLN A 60 -2.10 1.99 -27.32
N GLN A 61 -3.14 1.31 -26.85
CA GLN A 61 -4.51 1.51 -27.34
C GLN A 61 -5.00 2.95 -27.09
N ALA A 62 -4.79 3.48 -25.89
CA ALA A 62 -5.17 4.85 -25.56
C ALA A 62 -4.41 5.89 -26.40
N ALA A 63 -3.12 5.63 -26.70
CA ALA A 63 -2.35 6.49 -27.60
C ALA A 63 -2.91 6.48 -29.03
N ALA A 64 -3.22 5.30 -29.57
CA ALA A 64 -3.81 5.16 -30.90
C ALA A 64 -5.20 5.82 -31.01
N GLU A 65 -6.04 5.70 -29.97
CA GLU A 65 -7.33 6.38 -29.92
C GLU A 65 -7.18 7.90 -29.90
N ASN A 66 -6.21 8.41 -29.12
CA ASN A 66 -5.93 9.84 -29.07
C ASN A 66 -5.43 10.37 -30.42
N GLU A 67 -4.58 9.62 -31.12
CA GLU A 67 -4.12 9.97 -32.47
C GLU A 67 -5.28 9.99 -33.47
N ALA A 68 -6.18 9.00 -33.43
CA ALA A 68 -7.37 8.96 -34.26
C ALA A 68 -8.30 10.15 -33.98
N ARG A 69 -8.50 10.51 -32.71
CA ARG A 69 -9.26 11.71 -32.29
C ARG A 69 -8.64 12.99 -32.84
N VAL A 70 -7.32 13.11 -32.79
CA VAL A 70 -6.61 14.28 -33.34
C VAL A 70 -6.73 14.32 -34.86
N ALA A 71 -6.60 13.18 -35.54
CA ALA A 71 -6.79 13.09 -36.99
C ALA A 71 -8.22 13.47 -37.42
N LEU A 72 -9.22 13.00 -36.69
CA LEU A 72 -10.62 13.37 -36.93
C LEU A 72 -10.90 14.86 -36.63
N ALA A 73 -10.26 15.41 -35.60
CA ALA A 73 -10.34 16.83 -35.27
C ALA A 73 -9.69 17.74 -36.34
N LYS A 74 -8.81 17.19 -37.20
CA LYS A 74 -8.33 17.83 -38.44
C LYS A 74 -9.36 17.75 -39.58
N GLY A 75 -10.64 17.54 -39.29
CA GLY A 75 -11.76 17.51 -40.23
C GLY A 75 -11.76 18.69 -41.23
N PRO A 76 -12.71 18.71 -42.20
CA PRO A 76 -12.66 19.61 -43.35
C PRO A 76 -12.40 21.07 -42.95
N ALA A 77 -11.60 21.77 -43.76
CA ALA A 77 -10.87 23.02 -43.48
C ALA A 77 -11.68 24.20 -42.87
N CYS A 78 -13.00 24.10 -42.75
CA CYS A 78 -13.82 25.06 -42.04
C CYS A 78 -14.02 24.63 -40.58
N ARG A 79 -13.02 24.93 -39.73
CA ARG A 79 -13.21 24.93 -38.28
C ARG A 79 -13.61 26.34 -37.85
N PRO A 80 -14.88 26.63 -37.57
CA PRO A 80 -15.29 27.97 -37.17
C PRO A 80 -14.50 28.41 -35.94
N ARG A 81 -13.97 29.63 -35.99
CA ARG A 81 -13.10 30.18 -34.95
C ARG A 81 -13.84 30.14 -33.61
N LYS A 82 -13.26 29.46 -32.61
CA LYS A 82 -13.78 29.52 -31.24
C LYS A 82 -13.64 30.96 -30.75
N VAL A 83 -14.77 31.65 -30.61
CA VAL A 83 -14.80 32.99 -30.02
C VAL A 83 -14.60 32.83 -28.52
N LYS A 84 -13.43 33.23 -28.01
CA LYS A 84 -13.19 33.37 -26.57
C LYS A 84 -13.84 34.68 -26.13
N LYS A 85 -15.15 34.64 -25.84
CA LYS A 85 -15.84 35.77 -25.21
C LYS A 85 -15.48 35.80 -23.74
N ASP A 86 -15.11 36.97 -23.25
CA ASP A 86 -14.95 37.18 -21.81
C ASP A 86 -16.33 37.38 -21.19
N TYR A 87 -16.72 36.44 -20.33
CA TYR A 87 -17.98 36.47 -19.58
C TYR A 87 -17.75 36.89 -18.11
N SER A 88 -16.55 37.35 -17.75
CA SER A 88 -16.21 37.79 -16.40
C SER A 88 -17.23 38.78 -15.83
N THR A 89 -17.66 39.75 -16.64
CA THR A 89 -18.66 40.77 -16.26
C THR A 89 -20.03 40.17 -15.95
N PHE A 90 -20.50 39.21 -16.74
CA PHE A 90 -21.75 38.50 -16.50
C PHE A 90 -21.71 37.69 -15.19
N PHE A 91 -20.62 36.97 -14.95
CA PHE A 91 -20.47 36.20 -13.71
C PHE A 91 -20.26 37.09 -12.48
N ALA A 92 -19.61 38.25 -12.63
CA ALA A 92 -19.47 39.22 -11.55
C ALA A 92 -20.82 39.83 -11.15
N GLN A 93 -21.69 40.13 -12.13
CA GLN A 93 -23.05 40.64 -11.87
C GLN A 93 -23.94 39.60 -11.16
N HIS A 94 -23.71 38.32 -11.43
CA HIS A 94 -24.49 37.21 -10.84
C HIS A 94 -23.72 36.47 -9.73
N ALA A 95 -22.66 37.06 -9.19
CA ALA A 95 -21.93 36.47 -8.08
C ALA A 95 -22.83 36.46 -6.83
N LEU A 96 -22.99 35.28 -6.21
CA LEU A 96 -23.68 35.17 -4.93
C LEU A 96 -22.96 36.02 -3.89
N THR A 97 -23.72 36.78 -3.10
CA THR A 97 -23.17 37.54 -1.97
C THR A 97 -22.50 36.59 -0.99
N THR A 98 -21.34 36.97 -0.44
CA THR A 98 -20.57 36.16 0.53
C THR A 98 -21.38 35.79 1.78
N THR A 99 -22.44 36.55 2.07
CA THR A 99 -23.37 36.36 3.18
C THR A 99 -24.55 35.44 2.86
N TYR A 100 -24.64 34.90 1.64
CA TYR A 100 -25.73 33.99 1.26
C TYR A 100 -25.57 32.68 2.05
N PRO A 101 -26.54 32.30 2.91
CA PRO A 101 -26.47 31.09 3.70
C PRO A 101 -26.84 29.90 2.81
N GLY A 102 -25.96 29.57 1.87
CA GLY A 102 -26.03 28.39 1.00
C GLY A 102 -24.88 27.45 1.32
N TYR A 103 -25.13 26.15 1.16
CA TYR A 103 -24.23 25.02 1.43
C TYR A 103 -22.73 25.35 1.23
N ARG A 104 -21.96 25.30 2.33
CA ARG A 104 -20.50 25.38 2.27
C ARG A 104 -19.97 23.98 1.96
N ALA A 105 -19.18 23.87 0.89
CA ALA A 105 -18.50 22.62 0.55
C ALA A 105 -17.69 22.13 1.76
N PRO A 106 -17.73 20.83 2.08
CA PRO A 106 -16.98 20.27 3.21
C PRO A 106 -15.49 20.61 3.14
N PRO A 107 -14.81 20.73 4.29
CA PRO A 107 -13.35 20.87 4.31
C PRO A 107 -12.70 19.74 3.50
N GLY A 108 -11.80 20.07 2.57
CA GLY A 108 -11.09 19.10 1.74
C GLY A 108 -11.73 18.76 0.39
N THR A 109 -12.92 19.29 0.06
CA THR A 109 -13.53 19.13 -1.28
C THR A 109 -13.35 20.36 -2.18
N GLN A 110 -12.57 21.34 -1.74
CA GLN A 110 -12.24 22.53 -2.52
C GLN A 110 -11.09 22.21 -3.48
N HIS A 111 -11.37 22.21 -4.78
CA HIS A 111 -10.35 22.18 -5.81
C HIS A 111 -9.84 23.62 -6.03
N TYR A 112 -8.64 23.92 -5.54
CA TYR A 112 -7.97 25.16 -5.91
C TYR A 112 -7.55 25.05 -7.38
N MET A 113 -8.06 25.95 -8.23
CA MET A 113 -7.55 26.10 -9.58
C MET A 113 -6.15 26.71 -9.46
N GLU A 114 -5.12 25.97 -9.90
CA GLU A 114 -3.74 26.41 -9.87
C GLU A 114 -3.62 27.65 -10.79
N GLY A 115 -3.59 28.85 -10.19
CA GLY A 115 -3.51 30.12 -10.92
C GLY A 115 -4.27 31.29 -10.32
N ALA A 116 -5.17 31.08 -9.35
CA ALA A 116 -5.74 32.18 -8.56
C ALA A 116 -4.90 32.40 -7.29
N SER A 117 -3.67 32.87 -7.48
CA SER A 117 -2.87 33.43 -6.38
C SER A 117 -3.55 34.69 -5.88
N ASN A 118 -3.82 34.71 -4.56
CA ASN A 118 -4.44 35.80 -3.81
C ASN A 118 -3.93 37.19 -4.22
N LEU A 119 -4.84 38.01 -4.78
CA LEU A 119 -4.97 39.45 -4.57
C LEU A 119 -6.43 39.82 -4.85
#